data_AF-A0A139IPB3-F1
#
_entry.id   AF-A0A139IPB3-F1
#
_cell.length_a   1.000
_cell.length_b   1.000
_cell.length_c   1.000
_cell.angle_alpha   90.00
_cell.angle_beta   90.00
_cell.angle_gamma   90.00
#
_symmetry.space_group_name_H-M   'P 1'
#
loop_
_entity.id
_entity.type
_entity.pdbx_description
1 polymer ?
#
loop_
_entity_poly.entity_id
_entity_poly.type
_entity_poly.pdbx_seq_one_letter_code
_entity_poly.pdbx_strand_id
1 'polypeptide(L)'
;MSDDPAYFLVPASSGLCIQLKNGTIYTAEPNGSAEQTWFIEKGSEGQIAFRNGRDGQYLRGVGGGKGARIVTGQKQFWSLESSSTPNAFWIKCVDFPNAYLCNSYGKWSMNNLIYMWAHELRWTQTMLWYVSDFGSWEEHKNSKPGFDPSKPGFSELSAKEKSVEDTQKKLEALEKELEKKQKLQEAKEHELEGKSEKQEAEAKELQKRQEAAESASSRKAEEREKELAEKLKEVDAKVEELAEKEEQLRQKGKSADKQDSRDVDSREPDEKQKKLEDREKLLAEKELELQQREARLKEKEESLRSQAASEWSMSKGDLGPAIPANGVQSTRKELEAASVGRRSAPLRLRTSQRNTIEKGELRPITMASNFVHLPRLRAG
;
A
#
# COMPACT_ATOMS: atom_id res chain seq x y z
N MET A 1 45.34 -14.92 30.62
CA MET A 1 44.52 -14.97 29.40
C MET A 1 43.13 -14.60 29.84
N SER A 2 42.46 -13.65 29.18
CA SER A 2 41.12 -13.22 29.58
C SER A 2 40.13 -14.37 29.39
N ASP A 3 39.41 -14.73 30.45
CA ASP A 3 38.35 -15.75 30.49
C ASP A 3 37.09 -15.28 29.74
N ASP A 4 37.26 -14.76 28.53
CA ASP A 4 36.13 -14.35 27.72
C ASP A 4 35.39 -15.60 27.24
N PRO A 5 34.07 -15.73 27.49
CA PRO A 5 33.31 -16.90 27.06
C PRO A 5 33.35 -17.01 25.53
N ALA A 6 33.64 -18.22 25.04
CA ALA A 6 33.65 -18.54 23.63
C ALA A 6 32.26 -19.07 23.21
N TYR A 7 31.85 -18.77 21.98
CA TYR A 7 30.55 -19.13 21.45
C TYR A 7 30.66 -19.82 20.10
N PHE A 8 29.68 -20.66 19.79
CA PHE A 8 29.37 -21.10 18.44
C PHE A 8 28.20 -20.31 17.87
N LEU A 9 28.30 -20.00 16.59
CA LEU A 9 27.20 -19.47 15.80
C LEU A 9 26.64 -20.59 14.92
N VAL A 10 25.38 -20.94 15.17
CA VAL A 10 24.73 -22.14 14.60
C VAL A 10 23.48 -21.72 13.84
N PRO A 11 23.38 -21.91 12.51
CA PRO A 11 22.14 -21.67 11.79
C PRO A 11 21.06 -22.64 12.26
N ALA A 12 19.87 -22.13 12.54
CA ALA A 12 18.75 -22.94 13.01
C ALA A 12 18.30 -24.01 12.00
N SER A 13 18.64 -23.84 10.72
CA SER A 13 18.32 -24.76 9.63
C SER A 13 19.21 -26.00 9.54
N SER A 14 20.38 -26.04 10.18
CA SER A 14 21.37 -27.11 9.93
C SER A 14 21.88 -27.84 11.16
N GLY A 15 21.90 -27.19 12.33
CA GLY A 15 22.60 -27.74 13.51
C GLY A 15 24.13 -27.81 13.35
N LEU A 16 24.68 -27.28 12.26
CA LEU A 16 26.13 -27.10 12.03
C LEU A 16 26.58 -25.76 12.61
N CYS A 17 27.85 -25.60 12.92
CA CYS A 17 28.41 -24.30 13.30
C CYS A 17 29.06 -23.63 12.09
N ILE A 18 29.29 -22.32 12.16
CA ILE A 18 30.07 -21.63 11.15
C ILE A 18 31.56 -21.64 11.48
N GLN A 19 32.39 -21.77 10.46
CA GLN A 19 33.84 -21.77 10.56
C GLN A 19 34.48 -20.83 9.54
N LEU A 20 35.60 -20.24 9.93
CA LEU A 20 36.50 -19.55 9.01
C LEU A 20 37.31 -20.54 8.18
N LYS A 21 37.20 -20.46 6.85
CA LYS A 21 38.00 -21.25 5.90
C LYS A 21 38.40 -20.39 4.71
N ASN A 22 39.71 -20.23 4.49
CA ASN A 22 40.28 -19.46 3.38
C ASN A 22 39.70 -18.03 3.27
N GLY A 23 39.54 -17.34 4.40
CA GLY A 23 39.02 -15.96 4.45
C GLY A 23 37.51 -15.82 4.19
N THR A 24 36.77 -16.92 4.09
CA THR A 24 35.30 -16.94 3.92
C THR A 24 34.67 -17.82 5.01
N ILE A 25 33.40 -17.57 5.32
CA ILE A 25 32.66 -18.29 6.36
C ILE A 25 31.75 -19.37 5.74
N TYR A 26 31.84 -20.59 6.27
CA TYR A 26 31.04 -21.73 5.84
C TYR A 26 30.50 -22.54 7.02
N THR A 27 29.47 -23.35 6.80
CA THR A 27 29.02 -24.35 7.78
C THR A 27 30.01 -25.52 7.90
N ALA A 28 30.16 -26.06 9.11
CA ALA A 28 30.99 -27.22 9.42
C ALA A 28 30.47 -27.97 10.65
N GLU A 29 30.87 -29.24 10.77
CA GLU A 29 30.60 -30.03 11.98
C GLU A 29 31.30 -29.39 13.19
N PRO A 30 30.59 -29.22 14.32
CA PRO A 30 31.18 -28.70 15.54
C PRO A 30 32.33 -29.60 16.02
N ASN A 31 33.53 -29.05 16.06
CA ASN A 31 34.74 -29.72 16.54
C ASN A 31 35.48 -28.90 17.61
N GLY A 32 35.13 -27.63 17.78
CA GLY A 32 35.71 -26.73 18.78
C GLY A 32 37.06 -26.14 18.40
N SER A 33 37.41 -26.16 17.12
CA SER A 33 38.60 -25.49 16.63
C SER A 33 38.47 -23.97 16.74
N ALA A 34 39.61 -23.29 16.79
CA ALA A 34 39.65 -21.83 16.89
C ALA A 34 38.91 -21.13 15.73
N GLU A 35 38.84 -21.77 14.56
CA GLU A 35 38.07 -21.30 13.40
C GLU A 35 36.56 -21.22 13.65
N GLN A 36 36.05 -22.04 14.56
CA GLN A 36 34.62 -22.17 14.86
C GLN A 36 34.21 -21.38 16.12
N THR A 37 35.17 -21.01 16.96
CA THR A 37 34.94 -20.26 18.19
C THR A 37 34.85 -18.76 17.91
N TRP A 38 33.86 -18.10 18.53
CA TRP A 38 33.62 -16.67 18.42
C TRP A 38 33.52 -16.04 19.80
N PHE A 39 34.23 -14.94 20.02
CA PHE A 39 34.14 -14.13 21.23
C PHE A 39 33.23 -12.95 20.97
N ILE A 40 32.35 -12.64 21.92
CA ILE A 40 31.37 -11.57 21.78
C ILE A 40 31.85 -10.34 22.53
N GLU A 41 32.12 -9.27 21.79
CA GLU A 41 32.43 -7.95 22.36
C GLU A 41 31.20 -7.05 22.32
N LYS A 42 30.82 -6.49 23.47
CA LYS A 42 29.68 -5.57 23.57
C LYS A 42 30.06 -4.17 23.07
N GLY A 43 29.19 -3.59 22.26
CA GLY A 43 29.25 -2.19 21.80
C GLY A 43 28.23 -1.31 22.53
N SER A 44 27.93 -0.15 21.93
CA SER A 44 26.85 0.74 22.38
C SER A 44 25.47 0.17 22.02
N GLU A 45 24.45 0.54 22.79
CA GLU A 45 23.04 0.28 22.45
C GLU A 45 22.68 -1.21 22.20
N GLY A 46 23.35 -2.14 22.90
CA GLY A 46 23.09 -3.58 22.75
C GLY A 46 23.68 -4.21 21.48
N GLN A 47 24.51 -3.46 20.73
CA GLN A 47 25.26 -3.99 19.60
C GLN A 47 26.36 -4.92 20.07
N ILE A 48 26.72 -5.87 19.23
CA ILE A 48 27.80 -6.83 19.50
C ILE A 48 28.70 -7.00 18.29
N ALA A 49 29.97 -7.32 18.53
CA ALA A 49 30.91 -7.72 17.50
C ALA A 49 31.39 -9.15 17.78
N PHE A 50 31.45 -9.98 16.75
CA PHE A 50 31.92 -11.36 16.86
C PHE A 50 33.37 -11.44 16.42
N ARG A 51 34.29 -11.70 17.34
CA ARG A 51 35.71 -11.88 17.06
C ARG A 51 36.03 -13.37 16.92
N ASN A 52 36.62 -13.79 15.81
CA ASN A 52 36.99 -15.19 15.57
C ASN A 52 38.20 -15.58 16.41
N GLY A 53 38.21 -16.81 16.93
CA GLY A 53 39.30 -17.32 17.75
C GLY A 53 40.59 -17.64 16.98
N ARG A 54 40.54 -17.86 15.66
CA ARG A 54 41.70 -18.23 14.84
C ARG A 54 42.58 -17.05 14.49
N ASP A 55 41.98 -15.98 13.95
CA ASP A 55 42.70 -14.83 13.41
C ASP A 55 42.53 -13.55 14.25
N GLY A 56 41.67 -13.57 15.28
CA GLY A 56 41.36 -12.42 16.11
C GLY A 56 40.62 -11.30 15.37
N GLN A 57 40.18 -11.55 14.14
CA GLN A 57 39.44 -10.61 13.32
C GLN A 57 37.93 -10.78 13.51
N TYR A 58 37.15 -9.82 13.04
CA TYR A 58 35.72 -9.76 13.31
C TYR A 58 34.88 -10.25 12.15
N LEU A 59 33.75 -10.91 12.45
CA LEU A 59 32.74 -11.27 11.47
C LEU A 59 32.27 -10.00 10.73
N ARG A 60 32.47 -9.98 9.42
CA ARG A 60 32.26 -8.80 8.59
C ARG A 60 31.52 -9.13 7.29
N GLY A 61 30.49 -8.37 7.02
CA GLY A 61 29.86 -8.24 5.71
C GLY A 61 30.64 -7.30 4.80
N VAL A 62 30.95 -7.76 3.58
CA VAL A 62 31.63 -6.93 2.57
C VAL A 62 30.66 -5.97 1.86
N GLY A 63 29.35 -6.11 2.08
CA GLY A 63 28.31 -5.22 1.55
C GLY A 63 26.92 -5.53 2.11
N GLY A 64 25.94 -4.67 1.82
CA GLY A 64 24.54 -4.83 2.25
C GLY A 64 23.59 -5.44 1.23
N GLY A 65 24.08 -5.81 0.05
CA GLY A 65 23.29 -6.38 -1.03
C GLY A 65 22.93 -7.85 -0.81
N LYS A 66 21.95 -8.35 -1.58
CA LYS A 66 21.59 -9.78 -1.60
C LYS A 66 22.80 -10.62 -2.03
N GLY A 67 23.21 -11.56 -1.18
CA GLY A 67 24.34 -12.45 -1.44
C GLY A 67 25.69 -11.82 -1.13
N ALA A 68 25.73 -10.69 -0.41
CA ALA A 68 27.00 -10.11 0.01
C ALA A 68 27.77 -11.07 0.91
N ARG A 69 29.07 -11.22 0.62
CA ARG A 69 29.91 -12.23 1.26
C ARG A 69 30.18 -11.87 2.72
N ILE A 70 30.25 -12.91 3.55
CA ILE A 70 30.70 -12.82 4.93
C ILE A 70 32.14 -13.33 5.03
N VAL A 71 33.00 -12.53 5.64
CA VAL A 71 34.43 -12.77 5.83
C VAL A 71 34.82 -12.40 7.26
N THR A 72 36.10 -12.59 7.61
CA THR A 72 36.70 -11.94 8.79
C THR A 72 37.46 -10.67 8.38
N GLY A 73 37.48 -9.65 9.23
CA GLY A 73 38.19 -8.39 8.95
C GLY A 73 38.11 -7.37 10.09
N GLN A 74 38.11 -6.08 9.75
CA GLN A 74 37.95 -5.01 10.75
C GLN A 74 36.63 -5.15 11.51
N LYS A 75 36.63 -4.66 12.75
CA LYS A 75 35.49 -4.70 13.67
C LYS A 75 34.23 -4.13 13.01
N GLN A 76 33.17 -4.93 13.03
CA GLN A 76 31.84 -4.57 12.57
C GLN A 76 30.82 -5.00 13.63
N PHE A 77 29.84 -4.14 13.85
CA PHE A 77 28.79 -4.35 14.84
C PHE A 77 27.54 -4.98 14.23
N TRP A 78 26.88 -5.78 15.04
CA TRP A 78 25.70 -6.55 14.73
C TRP A 78 24.66 -6.35 15.84
N SER A 79 23.39 -6.44 15.48
CA SER A 79 22.26 -6.41 16.42
C SER A 79 21.60 -7.78 16.45
N LEU A 80 21.29 -8.28 17.65
CA LEU A 80 20.50 -9.48 17.86
C LEU A 80 19.03 -9.09 18.02
N GLU A 81 18.21 -9.37 17.03
CA GLU A 81 16.76 -9.18 17.12
C GLU A 81 16.10 -10.51 17.52
N SER A 82 15.17 -10.45 18.48
CA SER A 82 14.43 -11.63 18.94
C SER A 82 13.57 -12.22 17.83
N SER A 83 13.46 -13.54 17.80
CA SER A 83 12.53 -14.25 16.91
C SER A 83 11.40 -14.93 17.70
N SER A 84 10.37 -15.42 17.00
CA SER A 84 9.35 -16.29 17.60
C SER A 84 9.87 -17.71 17.89
N THR A 85 11.03 -18.09 17.32
CA THR A 85 11.68 -19.37 17.61
C THR A 85 12.48 -19.25 18.90
N PRO A 86 12.22 -20.11 19.91
CA PRO A 86 12.89 -20.02 21.20
C PRO A 86 14.41 -20.01 21.07
N ASN A 87 15.07 -19.05 21.74
CA ASN A 87 16.53 -18.88 21.78
C ASN A 87 17.21 -18.64 20.42
N ALA A 88 16.45 -18.46 19.34
CA ALA A 88 16.99 -18.09 18.03
C ALA A 88 16.87 -16.58 17.79
N PHE A 89 17.88 -16.03 17.13
CA PHE A 89 18.01 -14.61 16.86
C PHE A 89 18.13 -14.36 15.36
N TRP A 90 17.64 -13.21 14.94
CA TRP A 90 18.05 -12.60 13.70
C TRP A 90 19.31 -11.78 13.97
N ILE A 91 20.38 -12.06 13.21
CA ILE A 91 21.65 -11.33 13.35
C ILE A 91 21.72 -10.28 12.24
N LYS A 92 21.47 -9.03 12.59
CA LYS A 92 21.39 -7.90 11.67
C LYS A 92 22.68 -7.11 11.64
N CYS A 93 23.14 -6.71 10.46
CA CYS A 93 24.31 -5.85 10.34
C CYS A 93 23.94 -4.40 10.65
N VAL A 94 24.70 -3.74 11.53
CA VAL A 94 24.46 -2.32 11.88
C VAL A 94 24.78 -1.40 10.70
N ASP A 95 25.87 -1.67 9.98
CA ASP A 95 26.30 -0.86 8.83
C ASP A 95 25.35 -1.01 7.64
N PHE A 96 24.65 -2.15 7.55
CA PHE A 96 23.73 -2.48 6.48
C PHE A 96 22.36 -2.87 7.05
N PRO A 97 21.51 -1.88 7.38
CA PRO A 97 20.30 -2.08 8.20
C PRO A 97 19.22 -2.94 7.54
N ASN A 98 19.31 -3.19 6.23
CA ASN A 98 18.38 -4.07 5.53
C ASN A 98 18.90 -5.50 5.39
N ALA A 99 20.04 -5.83 6.00
CA ALA A 99 20.76 -7.06 5.71
C ALA A 99 21.10 -7.87 6.97
N TYR A 100 20.83 -9.17 6.88
CA TYR A 100 20.91 -10.12 7.97
C TYR A 100 21.80 -11.28 7.58
N LEU A 101 22.42 -11.90 8.58
CA LEU A 101 23.21 -13.11 8.40
C LEU A 101 22.30 -14.26 7.93
N CYS A 102 22.71 -14.97 6.89
CA CYS A 102 21.91 -15.98 6.23
C CYS A 102 22.75 -17.22 5.89
N ASN A 103 22.23 -18.39 6.22
CA ASN A 103 22.71 -19.68 5.76
C ASN A 103 22.14 -19.98 4.37
N SER A 104 22.98 -20.07 3.35
CA SER A 104 22.53 -20.17 1.95
C SER A 104 21.49 -21.27 1.72
N TYR A 105 20.29 -20.87 1.27
CA TYR A 105 19.15 -21.76 1.04
C TYR A 105 18.76 -22.65 2.25
N GLY A 106 19.23 -22.34 3.46
CA GLY A 106 19.01 -23.17 4.64
C GLY A 106 19.60 -24.57 4.53
N LYS A 107 20.65 -24.77 3.73
CA LYS A 107 21.21 -26.11 3.56
C LYS A 107 21.79 -26.65 4.87
N TRP A 108 21.46 -27.90 5.14
CA TRP A 108 21.96 -28.77 6.21
C TRP A 108 23.32 -29.43 5.95
N SER A 109 23.95 -29.18 4.80
CA SER A 109 25.24 -29.77 4.45
C SER A 109 26.42 -28.93 4.92
N MET A 110 27.56 -29.58 5.18
CA MET A 110 28.85 -28.89 5.40
C MET A 110 29.28 -28.07 4.18
N ASN A 111 30.20 -27.13 4.42
CA ASN A 111 30.74 -26.20 3.44
C ASN A 111 29.67 -25.34 2.74
N ASN A 112 28.53 -25.10 3.39
CA ASN A 112 27.53 -24.19 2.87
C ASN A 112 27.94 -22.74 3.14
N LEU A 113 27.74 -21.88 2.15
CA LEU A 113 28.17 -20.49 2.23
C LEU A 113 27.26 -19.68 3.17
N ILE A 114 27.90 -18.83 3.98
CA ILE A 114 27.20 -17.82 4.77
C ILE A 114 27.31 -16.46 4.06
N TYR A 115 26.18 -15.78 3.92
CA TYR A 115 26.11 -14.47 3.26
C TYR A 115 25.14 -13.55 3.99
N MET A 116 25.05 -12.31 3.51
CA MET A 116 24.02 -11.36 3.92
C MET A 116 22.84 -11.36 2.96
N TRP A 117 21.65 -11.24 3.52
CA TRP A 117 20.42 -11.19 2.74
C TRP A 117 19.40 -10.25 3.34
N ALA A 118 18.48 -9.77 2.49
CA ALA A 118 17.40 -8.92 2.94
C ALA A 118 16.39 -9.71 3.77
N HIS A 119 15.81 -9.09 4.79
CA HIS A 119 14.79 -9.75 5.60
C HIS A 119 13.60 -10.19 4.72
N GLU A 120 13.37 -11.50 4.64
CA GLU A 120 12.30 -12.10 3.86
C GLU A 120 11.58 -13.17 4.68
N LEU A 121 10.30 -12.94 4.98
CA LEU A 121 9.49 -13.81 5.84
C LEU A 121 9.37 -15.26 5.32
N ARG A 122 9.42 -15.45 3.99
CA ARG A 122 9.34 -16.78 3.37
C ARG A 122 10.58 -17.65 3.60
N TRP A 123 11.70 -17.06 4.01
CA TRP A 123 12.99 -17.73 4.18
C TRP A 123 13.53 -17.64 5.61
N THR A 124 12.62 -17.41 6.56
CA THR A 124 12.92 -17.17 7.99
C THR A 124 13.91 -18.17 8.57
N GLN A 125 13.70 -19.47 8.36
CA GLN A 125 14.55 -20.55 8.85
C GLN A 125 16.02 -20.47 8.38
N THR A 126 16.29 -19.78 7.28
CA THR A 126 17.65 -19.60 6.74
C THR A 126 18.42 -18.47 7.42
N MET A 127 17.72 -17.59 8.12
CA MET A 127 18.25 -16.36 8.71
C MET A 127 18.20 -16.35 10.25
N LEU A 128 17.72 -17.45 10.84
CA LEU A 128 17.69 -17.65 12.29
C LEU A 128 18.96 -18.35 12.78
N TRP A 129 19.46 -17.87 13.92
CA TRP A 129 20.74 -18.29 14.49
C TRP A 129 20.64 -18.55 15.98
N TYR A 130 21.28 -19.62 16.42
CA TYR A 130 21.60 -19.85 17.83
C TYR A 130 23.01 -19.34 18.13
N VAL A 131 23.14 -18.66 19.25
CA VAL A 131 24.43 -18.23 19.83
C VAL A 131 24.66 -19.10 21.05
N SER A 132 25.41 -20.19 20.87
CA SER A 132 25.58 -21.25 21.88
C SER A 132 26.91 -21.09 22.60
N ASP A 133 26.90 -21.19 23.93
CA ASP A 133 28.12 -21.18 24.74
C ASP A 133 28.96 -22.45 24.49
N PHE A 134 30.25 -22.26 24.20
CA PHE A 134 31.21 -23.34 23.98
C PHE A 134 31.31 -24.28 25.18
N GLY A 135 31.33 -23.75 26.40
CA GLY A 135 31.49 -24.55 27.62
C GLY A 135 30.37 -25.57 27.78
N SER A 136 29.12 -25.13 27.56
CA SER A 136 27.95 -26.02 27.58
C SER A 136 28.02 -27.14 26.53
N TRP A 137 28.56 -26.86 25.35
CA TRP A 137 28.71 -27.87 24.30
C TRP A 137 29.80 -28.90 24.62
N GLU A 138 30.92 -28.46 25.16
CA GLU A 138 32.04 -29.33 25.53
C GLU A 138 31.65 -30.32 26.64
N GLU A 139 30.89 -29.84 27.64
CA GLU A 139 30.31 -30.70 28.68
C GLU A 139 29.39 -31.76 28.10
N HIS A 140 28.51 -31.39 27.15
CA HIS A 140 27.59 -32.33 26.49
C HIS A 140 28.27 -33.33 25.54
N LYS A 141 29.36 -32.93 24.86
CA LYS A 141 30.14 -33.81 23.98
C LYS A 141 30.92 -34.87 24.78
N ASN A 142 31.44 -34.49 25.94
CA ASN A 142 32.26 -35.37 26.78
C ASN A 142 31.41 -36.18 27.78
N SER A 143 30.16 -35.78 28.04
CA SER A 143 29.20 -36.63 28.71
C SER A 143 28.82 -37.81 27.81
N LYS A 144 29.32 -39.02 28.12
CA LYS A 144 28.64 -40.24 27.68
C LYS A 144 27.16 -40.12 28.06
N PRO A 145 26.20 -40.53 27.22
CA PRO A 145 24.81 -40.66 27.65
C PRO A 145 24.76 -41.78 28.69
N GLY A 146 25.04 -41.42 29.95
CA GLY A 146 25.03 -42.31 31.09
C GLY A 146 23.59 -42.52 31.52
N PHE A 147 22.95 -43.52 30.94
CA PHE A 147 21.77 -44.13 31.54
C PHE A 147 22.23 -44.84 32.82
N ASP A 148 22.10 -44.17 33.95
CA ASP A 148 22.36 -44.72 35.29
C ASP A 148 21.00 -44.97 35.97
N PRO A 149 20.46 -46.20 35.89
CA PRO A 149 19.14 -46.54 36.44
C PRO A 149 19.12 -46.57 37.98
N SER A 150 20.24 -46.27 38.66
CA SER A 150 20.33 -46.29 40.12
C SER A 150 20.07 -44.92 40.78
N LYS A 151 19.90 -43.83 40.01
CA LYS A 151 19.54 -42.53 40.57
C LYS A 151 18.02 -42.42 40.82
N PRO A 152 17.58 -41.92 41.99
CA PRO A 152 16.17 -41.87 42.36
C PRO A 152 15.47 -40.71 41.63
N GLY A 153 15.08 -40.94 40.38
CA GLY A 153 14.32 -39.98 39.56
C GLY A 153 13.00 -40.54 39.00
N PHE A 154 12.67 -41.79 39.31
CA PHE A 154 11.59 -42.51 38.62
C PHE A 154 10.19 -42.34 39.21
N SER A 155 10.04 -41.73 40.39
CA SER A 155 8.72 -41.37 40.94
C SER A 155 8.14 -40.10 40.32
N GLU A 156 8.92 -39.31 39.56
CA GLU A 156 8.44 -38.12 38.84
C GLU A 156 7.94 -38.41 37.41
N LEU A 157 8.28 -39.56 36.83
CA LEU A 157 7.96 -39.87 35.43
C LEU A 157 6.49 -40.27 35.23
N SER A 158 5.86 -40.94 36.19
CA SER A 158 4.44 -41.30 36.12
C SER A 158 3.50 -40.08 36.28
N ALA A 159 3.96 -39.03 36.99
CA ALA A 159 3.25 -37.76 37.08
C ALA A 159 3.44 -36.91 35.80
N LYS A 160 4.63 -36.95 35.19
CA LYS A 160 4.91 -36.29 33.90
C LYS A 160 4.20 -36.96 32.73
N GLU A 161 4.00 -38.26 32.74
CA GLU A 161 3.28 -38.99 31.67
C GLU A 161 1.79 -38.59 31.60
N LYS A 162 1.11 -38.46 32.74
CA LYS A 162 -0.26 -37.90 32.79
C LYS A 162 -0.32 -36.44 32.35
N SER A 163 0.68 -35.64 32.73
CA SER A 163 0.79 -34.25 32.27
C SER A 163 1.00 -34.15 30.76
N VAL A 164 1.73 -35.09 30.14
CA VAL A 164 1.96 -35.12 28.70
C VAL A 164 0.68 -35.50 27.95
N GLU A 165 -0.06 -36.52 28.41
CA GLU A 165 -1.37 -36.85 27.83
C GLU A 165 -2.37 -35.69 27.90
N ASP A 166 -2.40 -34.96 29.02
CA ASP A 166 -3.28 -33.80 29.17
C ASP A 166 -2.85 -32.62 28.28
N THR A 167 -1.54 -32.43 28.06
CA THR A 167 -1.06 -31.42 27.10
C THR A 167 -1.35 -31.80 25.65
N GLN A 168 -1.27 -33.09 25.32
CA GLN A 168 -1.54 -33.59 23.98
C GLN A 168 -3.01 -33.46 23.61
N LYS A 169 -3.92 -33.77 24.54
CA LYS A 169 -5.37 -33.51 24.37
C LYS A 169 -5.70 -32.02 24.21
N LYS A 170 -4.98 -31.13 24.90
CA LYS A 170 -5.14 -29.68 24.73
C LYS A 170 -4.64 -29.19 23.38
N LEU A 171 -3.53 -29.74 22.87
CA LEU A 171 -3.02 -29.42 21.54
C LEU A 171 -3.98 -29.88 20.44
N GLU A 172 -4.50 -31.10 20.51
CA GLU A 172 -5.51 -31.58 19.56
C GLU A 172 -6.81 -30.74 19.59
N ALA A 173 -7.21 -30.25 20.77
CA ALA A 173 -8.35 -29.34 20.88
C ALA A 173 -8.07 -27.98 20.24
N LEU A 174 -6.87 -27.43 20.42
CA LEU A 174 -6.45 -26.17 19.81
C LEU A 174 -6.31 -26.30 18.29
N GLU A 175 -5.77 -27.39 17.77
CA GLU A 175 -5.68 -27.67 16.34
C GLU A 175 -7.08 -27.71 15.69
N LYS A 176 -8.05 -28.39 16.33
CA LYS A 176 -9.44 -28.41 15.87
C LYS A 176 -10.10 -27.03 15.93
N GLU A 177 -9.75 -26.19 16.90
CA GLU A 177 -10.26 -24.82 16.96
C GLU A 177 -9.65 -23.93 15.86
N LEU A 178 -8.36 -24.10 15.57
CA LEU A 178 -7.65 -23.39 14.51
C LEU A 178 -8.19 -23.75 13.13
N GLU A 179 -8.42 -25.05 12.87
CA GLU A 179 -9.02 -25.52 11.62
C GLU A 179 -10.45 -24.96 11.42
N LYS A 180 -11.25 -24.88 12.49
CA LYS A 180 -12.57 -24.23 12.45
C LYS A 180 -12.48 -22.74 12.15
N LYS A 181 -11.52 -22.03 12.76
CA LYS A 181 -11.30 -20.59 12.50
C LYS A 181 -10.84 -20.35 11.07
N GLN A 182 -9.97 -21.20 10.54
CA GLN A 182 -9.51 -21.12 9.16
C GLN A 182 -10.66 -21.33 8.16
N LYS A 183 -11.48 -22.37 8.35
CA LYS A 183 -12.68 -22.60 7.50
C LYS A 183 -13.68 -21.43 7.59
N LEU A 184 -13.83 -20.83 8.76
CA LEU A 184 -14.70 -19.66 8.93
C LEU A 184 -14.14 -18.40 8.26
N GLN A 185 -12.80 -18.26 8.20
CA GLN A 185 -12.15 -17.16 7.50
C GLN A 185 -12.25 -17.34 5.99
N GLU A 186 -11.99 -18.54 5.47
CA GLU A 186 -12.15 -18.87 4.04
C GLU A 186 -13.60 -18.64 3.57
N ALA A 187 -14.59 -19.03 4.39
CA ALA A 187 -16.00 -18.77 4.08
C ALA A 187 -16.34 -17.26 4.04
N LYS A 188 -15.75 -16.46 4.94
CA LYS A 188 -15.92 -15.00 4.94
C LYS A 188 -15.25 -14.34 3.75
N GLU A 189 -14.06 -14.79 3.36
CA GLU A 189 -13.35 -14.28 2.19
C GLU A 189 -14.14 -14.58 0.91
N HIS A 190 -14.68 -15.79 0.77
CA HIS A 190 -15.54 -16.15 -0.37
C HIS A 190 -16.85 -15.33 -0.41
N GLU A 191 -17.44 -15.01 0.75
CA GLU A 191 -18.63 -14.14 0.81
C GLU A 191 -18.30 -12.69 0.42
N LEU A 192 -17.13 -12.18 0.83
CA LEU A 192 -16.66 -10.84 0.48
C LEU A 192 -16.32 -10.73 -1.00
N GLU A 193 -15.68 -11.74 -1.57
CA GLU A 193 -15.37 -11.82 -3.00
C GLU A 193 -16.65 -11.78 -3.84
N GLY A 194 -17.65 -12.60 -3.49
CA GLY A 194 -18.96 -12.58 -4.17
C GLY A 194 -19.73 -11.26 -4.02
N LYS A 195 -19.54 -10.52 -2.91
CA LYS A 195 -20.11 -9.15 -2.76
C LYS A 195 -19.34 -8.13 -3.60
N SER A 196 -18.03 -8.23 -3.68
CA SER A 196 -17.18 -7.36 -4.50
C SER A 196 -17.51 -7.50 -5.98
N GLU A 197 -17.64 -8.74 -6.49
CA GLU A 197 -18.01 -8.98 -7.89
C GLU A 197 -19.38 -8.39 -8.25
N LYS A 198 -20.37 -8.49 -7.35
CA LYS A 198 -21.69 -7.88 -7.54
C LYS A 198 -21.61 -6.36 -7.59
N GLN A 199 -20.84 -5.74 -6.70
CA GLN A 199 -20.63 -4.28 -6.70
C GLN A 199 -19.90 -3.81 -7.96
N GLU A 200 -18.92 -4.58 -8.43
CA GLU A 200 -18.20 -4.25 -9.67
C GLU A 200 -19.11 -4.38 -10.90
N ALA A 201 -19.98 -5.39 -10.94
CA ALA A 201 -20.97 -5.55 -12.00
C ALA A 201 -21.99 -4.39 -12.02
N GLU A 202 -22.51 -4.01 -10.85
CA GLU A 202 -23.45 -2.90 -10.71
C GLU A 202 -22.78 -1.55 -11.08
N ALA A 203 -21.53 -1.33 -10.67
CA ALA A 203 -20.77 -0.14 -11.05
C ALA A 203 -20.55 -0.04 -12.57
N LYS A 204 -20.22 -1.16 -13.24
CA LYS A 204 -20.09 -1.21 -14.70
C LYS A 204 -21.41 -0.96 -15.42
N GLU A 205 -22.53 -1.42 -14.87
CA GLU A 205 -23.85 -1.15 -15.43
C GLU A 205 -24.23 0.34 -15.29
N LEU A 206 -23.99 0.93 -14.12
CA LEU A 206 -24.22 2.36 -13.88
C LEU A 206 -23.37 3.23 -14.80
N GLN A 207 -22.10 2.89 -14.99
CA GLN A 207 -21.21 3.61 -15.91
C GLN A 207 -21.73 3.55 -17.36
N LYS A 208 -22.15 2.37 -17.84
CA LYS A 208 -22.74 2.23 -19.17
C LYS A 208 -24.03 3.05 -19.33
N ARG A 209 -24.86 3.13 -18.27
CA ARG A 209 -26.08 3.97 -18.28
C ARG A 209 -25.74 5.46 -18.32
N GLN A 210 -24.69 5.90 -17.63
CA GLN A 210 -24.21 7.29 -17.70
C GLN A 210 -23.67 7.63 -19.08
N GLU A 211 -22.81 6.79 -19.66
CA GLU A 211 -22.27 6.99 -21.02
C GLU A 211 -23.40 7.02 -22.08
N ALA A 212 -24.42 6.18 -21.93
CA ALA A 212 -25.61 6.20 -22.79
C ALA A 212 -26.44 7.49 -22.63
N ALA A 213 -26.57 8.02 -21.41
CA ALA A 213 -27.29 9.27 -21.15
C ALA A 213 -26.54 10.49 -21.69
N GLU A 214 -25.21 10.54 -21.53
CA GLU A 214 -24.36 11.63 -22.05
C GLU A 214 -24.32 11.63 -23.57
N SER A 215 -24.22 10.47 -24.21
CA SER A 215 -24.29 10.36 -25.68
C SER A 215 -25.67 10.74 -26.24
N ALA A 216 -26.76 10.43 -25.52
CA ALA A 216 -28.09 10.87 -25.91
C ALA A 216 -28.31 12.38 -25.71
N SER A 217 -27.70 12.96 -24.67
CA SER A 217 -27.75 14.41 -24.40
C SER A 217 -26.97 15.22 -25.44
N SER A 218 -25.75 14.78 -25.77
CA SER A 218 -24.91 15.46 -26.77
C SER A 218 -25.55 15.44 -28.16
N ARG A 219 -26.13 14.32 -28.60
CA ARG A 219 -26.85 14.25 -29.89
C ARG A 219 -28.02 15.23 -29.97
N LYS A 220 -28.80 15.37 -28.89
CA LYS A 220 -29.91 16.34 -28.82
C LYS A 220 -29.42 17.79 -28.79
N ALA A 221 -28.24 18.05 -28.24
CA ALA A 221 -27.63 19.38 -28.26
C ALA A 221 -27.13 19.73 -29.67
N GLU A 222 -26.45 18.81 -30.35
CA GLU A 222 -25.98 19.00 -31.73
C GLU A 222 -27.14 19.20 -32.73
N GLU A 223 -28.25 18.47 -32.59
CA GLU A 223 -29.44 18.68 -33.44
C GLU A 223 -30.05 20.07 -33.23
N ARG A 224 -30.14 20.55 -31.99
CA ARG A 224 -30.64 21.90 -31.70
C ARG A 224 -29.72 22.99 -32.22
N GLU A 225 -28.42 22.79 -32.17
CA GLU A 225 -27.44 23.75 -32.69
C GLU A 225 -27.54 23.86 -34.21
N LYS A 226 -27.73 22.73 -34.92
CA LYS A 226 -27.99 22.73 -36.37
C LYS A 226 -29.30 23.44 -36.72
N GLU A 227 -30.38 23.18 -35.98
CA GLU A 227 -31.68 23.84 -36.20
C GLU A 227 -31.59 25.35 -35.99
N LEU A 228 -30.85 25.80 -34.97
CA LEU A 228 -30.62 27.23 -34.73
C LEU A 228 -29.75 27.86 -35.82
N ALA A 229 -28.73 27.16 -36.30
CA ALA A 229 -27.88 27.64 -37.39
C ALA A 229 -28.64 27.78 -38.72
N GLU A 230 -29.58 26.87 -39.02
CA GLU A 230 -30.45 27.00 -40.19
C GLU A 230 -31.42 28.19 -40.07
N LYS A 231 -32.03 28.38 -38.89
CA LYS A 231 -32.91 29.53 -38.64
C LYS A 231 -32.19 30.86 -38.74
N LEU A 232 -30.93 30.93 -38.28
CA LEU A 232 -30.10 32.12 -38.44
C LEU A 232 -29.85 32.45 -39.92
N LYS A 233 -29.51 31.45 -40.73
CA LYS A 233 -29.34 31.64 -42.18
C LYS A 233 -30.62 32.09 -42.87
N GLU A 234 -31.78 31.56 -42.46
CA GLU A 234 -33.07 31.99 -43.00
C GLU A 234 -33.40 33.44 -42.62
N VAL A 235 -33.06 33.85 -41.40
CA VAL A 235 -33.24 35.24 -40.95
C VAL A 235 -32.30 36.18 -41.71
N ASP A 236 -31.02 35.82 -41.86
CA ASP A 236 -30.05 36.61 -42.62
C ASP A 236 -30.49 36.78 -44.08
N ALA A 237 -30.96 35.71 -44.73
CA ALA A 237 -31.50 35.79 -46.09
C ALA A 237 -32.73 36.71 -46.20
N LYS A 238 -33.63 36.68 -45.20
CA LYS A 238 -34.77 37.60 -45.16
C LYS A 238 -34.35 39.05 -44.92
N VAL A 239 -33.28 39.29 -44.15
CA VAL A 239 -32.72 40.63 -43.94
C VAL A 239 -32.11 41.16 -45.25
N GLU A 240 -31.37 40.33 -45.99
CA GLU A 240 -30.84 40.70 -47.31
C GLU A 240 -31.96 40.99 -48.32
N GLU A 241 -33.00 40.16 -48.38
CA GLU A 241 -34.15 40.39 -49.27
C GLU A 241 -34.90 41.70 -48.92
N LEU A 242 -35.01 42.03 -47.64
CA LEU A 242 -35.59 43.29 -47.19
C LEU A 242 -34.70 44.49 -47.50
N ALA A 243 -33.38 44.35 -47.37
CA ALA A 243 -32.42 45.39 -47.75
C ALA A 243 -32.47 45.65 -49.27
N GLU A 244 -32.56 44.62 -50.10
CA GLU A 244 -32.73 44.76 -51.55
C GLU A 244 -34.07 45.43 -51.90
N LYS A 245 -35.16 45.06 -51.23
CA LYS A 245 -36.46 45.74 -51.40
C LYS A 245 -36.41 47.20 -50.97
N GLU A 246 -35.66 47.54 -49.92
CA GLU A 246 -35.46 48.92 -49.47
C GLU A 246 -34.63 49.73 -50.47
N GLU A 247 -33.57 49.16 -51.05
CA GLU A 247 -32.76 49.76 -52.10
C GLU A 247 -33.61 50.01 -53.37
N GLN A 248 -34.45 49.05 -53.77
CA GLN A 248 -35.38 49.21 -54.90
C GLN A 248 -36.43 50.30 -54.64
N LEU A 249 -36.94 50.41 -53.41
CA LEU A 249 -37.85 51.49 -53.03
C LEU A 249 -37.16 52.85 -53.02
N ARG A 250 -35.89 52.92 -52.58
CA ARG A 250 -35.07 54.14 -52.67
C ARG A 250 -34.78 54.56 -54.10
N GLN A 251 -34.54 53.62 -55.00
CA GLN A 251 -34.36 53.92 -56.43
C GLN A 251 -35.66 54.39 -57.09
N LYS A 252 -36.80 53.77 -56.76
CA LYS A 252 -38.13 54.23 -57.22
C LYS A 252 -38.50 55.61 -56.66
N GLY A 253 -38.09 55.93 -55.42
CA GLY A 253 -38.24 57.26 -54.84
C GLY A 253 -37.38 58.33 -55.51
N LYS A 254 -36.16 57.98 -55.97
CA LYS A 254 -35.29 58.90 -56.73
C LYS A 254 -35.74 59.13 -58.18
N SER A 255 -36.53 58.22 -58.77
CA SER A 255 -37.14 58.42 -60.09
C SER A 255 -38.44 59.24 -60.07
N ALA A 256 -39.00 59.54 -58.90
CA ALA A 256 -40.20 60.38 -58.75
C ALA A 256 -39.87 61.87 -58.52
N ASP A 257 -38.60 62.25 -58.33
CA ASP A 257 -38.18 63.60 -57.92
C ASP A 257 -37.71 64.50 -59.09
N LYS A 258 -38.10 64.15 -60.33
CA LYS A 258 -37.89 64.98 -61.53
C LYS A 258 -39.11 64.93 -62.47
N GLN A 259 -40.27 65.39 -61.99
CA GLN A 259 -41.22 66.05 -62.87
C GLN A 259 -42.14 67.01 -62.09
N ASP A 260 -41.85 68.29 -62.28
CA ASP A 260 -42.69 69.49 -62.24
C ASP A 260 -43.93 69.56 -61.35
N SER A 261 -43.83 70.47 -60.37
CA SER A 261 -44.79 71.55 -60.10
C SER A 261 -46.24 71.35 -60.54
N ARG A 262 -47.11 71.03 -59.58
CA ARG A 262 -48.34 71.78 -59.28
C ARG A 262 -49.06 71.20 -58.07
N ASP A 263 -49.63 72.11 -57.29
CA ASP A 263 -50.48 71.93 -56.11
C ASP A 263 -51.26 70.62 -56.04
N VAL A 264 -51.06 69.85 -54.95
CA VAL A 264 -52.17 69.30 -54.16
C VAL A 264 -51.76 69.26 -52.69
N ASP A 265 -52.56 69.95 -51.91
CA ASP A 265 -52.58 70.08 -50.48
C ASP A 265 -52.82 68.72 -49.77
N SER A 266 -52.12 68.52 -48.65
CA SER A 266 -52.56 67.75 -47.48
C SER A 266 -53.01 66.28 -47.64
N ARG A 267 -52.11 65.35 -47.29
CA ARG A 267 -52.30 64.11 -46.47
C ARG A 267 -51.36 62.99 -46.94
N GLU A 268 -50.14 62.92 -46.43
CA GLU A 268 -49.41 61.63 -46.34
C GLU A 268 -48.14 61.58 -45.43
N PRO A 269 -48.01 62.31 -44.29
CA PRO A 269 -46.97 61.99 -43.32
C PRO A 269 -47.39 60.88 -42.32
N ASP A 270 -48.70 60.69 -42.09
CA ASP A 270 -49.20 59.83 -41.01
C ASP A 270 -48.97 58.33 -41.21
N GLU A 271 -49.05 57.79 -42.43
CA GLU A 271 -48.87 56.34 -42.63
C GLU A 271 -47.42 55.86 -42.48
N LYS A 272 -46.45 56.71 -42.83
CA LYS A 272 -45.01 56.38 -42.71
C LYS A 272 -44.55 56.49 -41.26
N GLN A 273 -45.02 57.49 -40.53
CA GLN A 273 -44.76 57.58 -39.09
C GLN A 273 -45.41 56.45 -38.31
N LYS A 274 -46.67 56.10 -38.65
CA LYS A 274 -47.37 54.98 -38.01
C LYS A 274 -46.71 53.62 -38.27
N LYS A 275 -46.19 53.37 -39.48
CA LYS A 275 -45.44 52.15 -39.79
C LYS A 275 -44.08 52.07 -39.06
N LEU A 276 -43.44 53.20 -38.77
CA LEU A 276 -42.22 53.23 -37.98
C LEU A 276 -42.52 53.00 -36.49
N GLU A 277 -43.55 53.65 -35.95
CA GLU A 277 -43.99 53.42 -34.56
C GLU A 277 -44.45 51.98 -34.32
N ASP A 278 -45.18 51.38 -35.27
CA ASP A 278 -45.61 49.97 -35.18
C ASP A 278 -44.40 49.02 -35.24
N ARG A 279 -43.35 49.37 -36.00
CA ARG A 279 -42.12 48.58 -36.10
C ARG A 279 -41.24 48.73 -34.85
N GLU A 280 -41.17 49.91 -34.26
CA GLU A 280 -40.50 50.13 -32.97
C GLU A 280 -41.23 49.40 -31.83
N LYS A 281 -42.56 49.40 -31.82
CA LYS A 281 -43.34 48.60 -30.86
C LYS A 281 -43.07 47.10 -30.99
N LEU A 282 -42.97 46.59 -32.22
CA LEU A 282 -42.71 45.18 -32.47
C LEU A 282 -41.28 44.76 -32.10
N LEU A 283 -40.31 45.67 -32.25
CA LEU A 283 -38.94 45.46 -31.76
C LEU A 283 -38.87 45.51 -30.23
N ALA A 284 -39.55 46.47 -29.60
CA ALA A 284 -39.63 46.56 -28.14
C ALA A 284 -40.33 45.32 -27.53
N GLU A 285 -41.37 44.80 -28.19
CA GLU A 285 -42.05 43.57 -27.78
C GLU A 285 -41.12 42.34 -27.89
N LYS A 286 -40.36 42.21 -28.98
CA LYS A 286 -39.37 41.14 -29.13
C LYS A 286 -38.21 41.23 -28.14
N GLU A 287 -37.76 42.44 -27.82
CA GLU A 287 -36.71 42.64 -26.82
C GLU A 287 -37.20 42.23 -25.43
N LEU A 288 -38.45 42.56 -25.10
CA LEU A 288 -39.09 42.15 -23.86
C LEU A 288 -39.31 40.62 -23.80
N GLU A 289 -39.67 39.99 -24.93
CA GLU A 289 -39.79 38.53 -25.03
C GLU A 289 -38.42 37.83 -24.82
N LEU A 290 -37.34 38.38 -25.38
CA LEU A 290 -35.98 37.87 -25.16
C LEU A 290 -35.55 38.02 -23.70
N GLN A 291 -35.80 39.16 -23.07
CA GLN A 291 -35.51 39.36 -21.65
C GLN A 291 -36.29 38.38 -20.75
N GLN A 292 -37.56 38.11 -21.05
CA GLN A 292 -38.34 37.10 -20.33
C GLN A 292 -37.81 35.68 -20.54
N ARG A 293 -37.33 35.37 -21.74
CA ARG A 293 -36.74 34.06 -22.06
C ARG A 293 -35.40 33.86 -21.35
N GLU A 294 -34.55 34.89 -21.28
CA GLU A 294 -33.31 34.86 -20.51
C GLU A 294 -33.59 34.72 -19.01
N ALA A 295 -34.58 35.43 -18.48
CA ALA A 295 -34.99 35.29 -17.08
C ALA A 295 -35.43 33.85 -16.75
N ARG A 296 -36.24 33.23 -17.63
CA ARG A 296 -36.65 31.82 -17.48
C ARG A 296 -35.49 30.83 -17.57
N LEU A 297 -34.51 31.08 -18.43
CA LEU A 297 -33.33 30.23 -18.52
C LEU A 297 -32.47 30.35 -17.25
N LYS A 298 -32.31 31.58 -16.73
CA LYS A 298 -31.58 31.83 -15.50
C LYS A 298 -32.26 31.20 -14.28
N GLU A 299 -33.59 31.27 -14.19
CA GLU A 299 -34.37 30.60 -13.15
C GLU A 299 -34.25 29.07 -13.25
N LYS A 300 -34.23 28.52 -14.46
CA LYS A 300 -34.05 27.08 -14.69
C LYS A 300 -32.63 26.61 -14.35
N GLU A 301 -31.62 27.42 -14.64
CA GLU A 301 -30.22 27.15 -14.28
C GLU A 301 -30.03 27.20 -12.75
N GLU A 302 -30.65 28.17 -12.08
CA GLU A 302 -30.63 28.30 -10.62
C GLU A 302 -31.40 27.15 -9.93
N SER A 303 -32.50 26.69 -10.53
CA SER A 303 -33.23 25.49 -10.10
C SER A 303 -32.37 24.24 -10.24
N LEU A 304 -31.70 24.02 -11.37
CA LEU A 304 -30.77 22.89 -11.57
C LEU A 304 -29.59 22.94 -10.61
N ARG A 305 -29.04 24.14 -10.35
CA ARG A 305 -27.96 24.35 -9.39
C ARG A 305 -28.39 24.05 -7.95
N SER A 306 -29.63 24.40 -7.60
CA SER A 306 -30.23 24.10 -6.30
C SER A 306 -30.54 22.60 -6.16
N GLN A 307 -30.97 21.95 -7.25
CA GLN A 307 -31.23 20.51 -7.28
C GLN A 307 -29.92 19.72 -7.10
N ALA A 308 -28.86 20.10 -7.81
CA ALA A 308 -27.52 19.53 -7.65
C ALA A 308 -26.96 19.76 -6.23
N ALA A 309 -27.20 20.92 -5.62
CA ALA A 309 -26.82 21.19 -4.23
C ALA A 309 -27.62 20.36 -3.21
N SER A 310 -28.90 20.09 -3.49
CA SER A 310 -29.76 19.26 -2.63
C SER A 310 -29.39 17.78 -2.67
N GLU A 311 -29.07 17.23 -3.85
CA GLU A 311 -28.56 15.86 -4.03
C GLU A 311 -27.20 15.67 -3.34
N TRP A 312 -26.34 16.70 -3.35
CA TRP A 312 -25.07 16.65 -2.65
C TRP A 312 -25.22 16.72 -1.12
N SER A 313 -26.28 17.34 -0.61
CA SER A 313 -26.56 17.44 0.84
C SER A 313 -27.15 16.16 1.43
N MET A 314 -27.82 15.32 0.65
CA MET A 314 -28.38 14.04 1.12
C MET A 314 -27.36 12.90 1.20
N SER A 315 -26.18 13.03 0.58
CA SER A 315 -25.06 12.08 0.73
C SER A 315 -24.11 12.39 1.90
N LYS A 316 -24.42 13.38 2.75
CA LYS A 316 -23.71 13.63 4.02
C LYS A 316 -24.67 13.60 5.21
N GLY A 317 -25.42 12.51 5.31
CA GLY A 317 -25.99 12.06 6.58
C GLY A 317 -24.98 11.20 7.33
N ASP A 318 -24.45 11.77 8.41
CA ASP A 318 -23.78 11.14 9.54
C ASP A 318 -22.23 11.12 9.58
N LEU A 319 -21.72 11.44 10.78
CA LEU A 319 -20.34 11.74 11.23
C LEU A 319 -19.92 13.24 11.26
N GLY A 320 -20.05 13.86 12.44
CA GLY A 320 -19.59 15.23 12.77
C GLY A 320 -18.08 15.39 13.04
N PRO A 321 -17.63 16.40 13.81
CA PRO A 321 -17.63 17.82 13.44
C PRO A 321 -16.22 18.46 13.29
N ALA A 322 -16.18 19.55 12.50
CA ALA A 322 -15.29 20.73 12.50
C ALA A 322 -13.80 20.63 12.08
N ILE A 323 -13.42 21.45 11.08
CA ILE A 323 -12.40 22.55 11.06
C ILE A 323 -12.17 23.02 9.59
N PRO A 324 -11.87 24.31 9.31
CA PRO A 324 -12.50 25.08 8.24
C PRO A 324 -11.71 25.19 6.92
N ALA A 325 -12.39 25.79 5.95
CA ALA A 325 -12.00 26.07 4.58
C ALA A 325 -10.73 26.93 4.42
N ASN A 326 -9.91 26.54 3.43
CA ASN A 326 -9.22 27.41 2.48
C ASN A 326 -9.45 26.71 1.12
N GLY A 327 -10.08 27.32 0.11
CA GLY A 327 -9.62 28.54 -0.53
C GLY A 327 -8.98 28.16 -1.87
N VAL A 328 -9.85 27.88 -2.85
CA VAL A 328 -9.69 27.85 -4.32
C VAL A 328 -8.33 28.34 -4.86
N GLN A 329 -7.64 27.53 -5.68
CA GLN A 329 -7.05 27.98 -6.96
C GLN A 329 -6.83 26.83 -7.96
N SER A 330 -7.60 26.90 -9.04
CA SER A 330 -7.20 26.76 -10.46
C SER A 330 -6.34 25.57 -10.90
N THR A 331 -7.02 24.71 -11.66
CA THR A 331 -6.53 23.85 -12.73
C THR A 331 -5.75 24.62 -13.81
N ARG A 332 -4.41 24.49 -13.84
CA ARG A 332 -3.62 24.44 -15.10
C ARG A 332 -2.15 24.09 -14.83
N LYS A 333 -1.87 22.80 -14.67
CA LYS A 333 -0.59 22.16 -15.04
C LYS A 333 -0.73 20.65 -14.86
N GLU A 334 -1.39 20.04 -15.83
CA GLU A 334 -1.10 18.66 -16.18
C GLU A 334 0.36 18.53 -16.64
N LEU A 335 0.88 17.30 -16.50
CA LEU A 335 2.06 16.75 -17.16
C LEU A 335 3.44 17.14 -16.59
N GLU A 336 3.75 16.63 -15.39
CA GLU A 336 5.05 15.99 -15.07
C GLU A 336 5.03 15.48 -13.63
N ALA A 337 4.60 14.23 -13.40
CA ALA A 337 4.96 13.43 -12.22
C ALA A 337 4.27 12.05 -12.27
N ALA A 338 4.37 11.35 -13.40
CA ALA A 338 4.17 9.90 -13.42
C ALA A 338 5.48 9.23 -13.00
N SER A 339 5.86 9.35 -11.72
CA SER A 339 6.74 8.39 -11.05
C SER A 339 6.81 8.75 -9.57
N VAL A 340 7.03 7.73 -8.74
CA VAL A 340 7.30 7.79 -7.31
C VAL A 340 6.07 7.70 -6.39
N GLY A 341 6.01 6.58 -5.67
CA GLY A 341 5.72 6.64 -4.24
C GLY A 341 4.39 6.09 -3.76
N ARG A 342 4.13 4.80 -3.96
CA ARG A 342 3.25 4.05 -3.04
C ARG A 342 3.90 4.05 -1.65
N ARG A 343 3.51 5.00 -0.79
CA ARG A 343 3.66 4.90 0.67
C ARG A 343 2.27 4.73 1.27
N SER A 344 1.87 3.49 1.50
CA SER A 344 0.85 3.14 2.48
C SER A 344 1.55 2.84 3.80
N ALA A 345 1.40 3.76 4.76
CA ALA A 345 1.58 3.45 6.17
C ALA A 345 0.32 2.74 6.67
N PRO A 346 0.42 1.78 7.62
CA PRO A 346 -0.72 1.41 8.43
C PRO A 346 -0.54 1.76 9.91
N LEU A 347 -1.57 2.44 10.41
CA LEU A 347 -2.36 2.10 11.61
C LEU A 347 -1.63 1.83 12.93
N ARG A 348 -1.80 2.81 13.84
CA ARG A 348 -1.74 2.61 15.29
C ARG A 348 -2.78 1.58 15.72
N LEU A 349 -2.32 0.46 16.27
CA LEU A 349 -3.10 -0.35 17.21
C LEU A 349 -2.52 -0.16 18.61
N ARG A 350 -3.31 0.49 19.46
CA ARG A 350 -3.15 0.45 20.91
C ARG A 350 -3.54 -0.95 21.38
N THR A 351 -2.59 -1.70 21.92
CA THR A 351 -2.89 -2.69 22.95
C THR A 351 -2.11 -2.34 24.21
N SER A 352 -2.88 -2.16 25.27
CA SER A 352 -2.40 -1.98 26.64
C SER A 352 -1.83 -3.31 27.12
N GLN A 353 -0.52 -3.39 27.31
CA GLN A 353 0.07 -4.18 28.40
C GLN A 353 1.13 -3.34 29.10
N ARG A 354 0.87 -3.07 30.38
CA ARG A 354 1.80 -2.44 31.31
C ARG A 354 2.92 -3.42 31.65
N ASN A 355 4.15 -2.93 31.51
CA ASN A 355 5.32 -3.06 32.38
C ASN A 355 5.51 -4.37 33.17
N THR A 356 6.63 -5.06 32.90
CA THR A 356 7.85 -4.97 33.74
C THR A 356 8.92 -5.89 33.15
N ILE A 357 9.94 -5.32 32.48
CA ILE A 357 11.32 -5.86 32.51
C ILE A 357 12.24 -4.65 32.54
N GLU A 358 12.44 -4.11 33.74
CA GLU A 358 13.62 -3.29 34.02
C GLU A 358 14.85 -4.19 34.08
N LYS A 359 15.96 -3.67 33.53
CA LYS A 359 17.35 -4.06 33.85
C LYS A 359 17.78 -5.50 33.49
N GLY A 360 18.48 -5.61 32.36
CA GLY A 360 19.93 -5.79 32.43
C GLY A 360 20.51 -7.05 33.06
N GLU A 361 19.83 -8.18 33.08
CA GLU A 361 20.45 -9.48 33.39
C GLU A 361 20.13 -10.51 32.30
N LEU A 362 21.09 -10.77 31.41
CA LEU A 362 21.16 -12.03 30.68
C LEU A 362 21.52 -13.11 31.70
N ARG A 363 20.53 -13.69 32.36
CA ARG A 363 20.73 -14.97 33.05
C ARG A 363 20.62 -16.09 32.01
N PRO A 364 21.62 -16.96 31.88
CA PRO A 364 21.43 -18.21 31.16
C PRO A 364 20.39 -19.03 31.93
N ILE A 365 19.23 -19.25 31.32
CA ILE A 365 18.30 -20.27 31.80
C ILE A 365 18.89 -21.60 31.32
N THR A 366 19.74 -22.20 32.16
CA THR A 366 20.12 -23.61 32.02
C THR A 366 18.89 -24.45 32.32
N MET A 367 18.16 -24.83 31.29
CA MET A 367 17.24 -25.96 31.33
C MET A 367 17.96 -27.14 30.72
N ALA A 368 17.90 -28.29 31.40
CA ALA A 368 18.42 -29.55 30.90
C ALA A 368 17.75 -29.87 29.55
N SER A 369 18.48 -29.63 28.47
CA SER A 369 18.13 -30.07 27.13
C SER A 369 18.18 -31.59 27.10
N ASN A 370 17.05 -32.23 27.39
CA ASN A 370 16.83 -33.58 26.90
C ASN A 370 16.70 -33.47 25.38
N PHE A 371 17.81 -33.65 24.67
CA PHE A 371 17.82 -33.92 23.24
C PHE A 371 16.99 -35.18 22.99
N VAL A 372 15.68 -34.99 22.75
CA VAL A 372 14.88 -36.01 22.10
C VAL A 372 15.39 -36.09 20.67
N HIS A 373 16.02 -37.23 20.38
CA HIS A 373 16.46 -37.64 19.07
C HIS A 373 15.28 -37.44 18.09
N LEU A 374 15.36 -36.44 17.21
CA LEU A 374 14.40 -36.30 16.12
C LEU A 374 14.56 -37.53 15.22
N PRO A 375 13.48 -38.29 14.93
CA PRO A 375 13.58 -39.48 14.11
C PRO A 375 14.02 -39.10 12.69
N ARG A 376 15.15 -39.65 12.27
CA ARG A 376 15.58 -39.66 10.87
C ARG A 376 14.51 -40.37 10.04
N LEU A 377 13.70 -39.61 9.29
CA LEU A 377 12.95 -40.17 8.18
C LEU A 377 13.97 -40.60 7.11
N ARG A 378 14.29 -41.90 7.09
CA ARG A 378 14.92 -42.52 5.91
C ARG A 378 13.87 -42.51 4.80
N ALA A 379 14.11 -41.74 3.75
CA ALA A 379 13.47 -41.99 2.48
C ALA A 379 14.13 -43.22 1.84
N GLY A 380 13.31 -44.23 1.51
CA GLY A 380 13.64 -45.24 0.52
C GLY A 380 13.33 -44.76 -0.89
#